data_AF-A0A820IZW1-F1
#
_entry.id   AF-A0A820IZW1-F1
#
_cell.length_a   1.000
_cell.length_b   1.000
_cell.length_c   1.000
_cell.angle_alpha   90.00
_cell.angle_beta   90.00
_cell.angle_gamma   90.00
#
_symmetry.space_group_name_H-M   'P 1'
#
loop_
_entity.id
_entity.type
_entity.pdbx_description
1 polymer ?
#
loop_
_entity_poly.entity_id
_entity_poly.type
_entity_poly.pdbx_seq_one_letter_code
_entity_poly.pdbx_strand_id
1 'polypeptide(L)'
;MKNELDNSLNKSQKLFRFLKTNRSIWGVAHIPVNLELICSLWSNEDFIETNELTITSLYTVMIEWLCRRYLSMPNKNIQNLSKHEVNQRCKKELAFLENLAFNGMKSNTIILRPNLLRKVLNEEKVSLHNHPHVLNMGVLKSFTKQGFDTQIETDKDHYFVHLSFQEYFAARYLIKALKESSTHKEEIKFIQREKYNQRYALVFTFLSGLSNEDDTTICLNIFWRLILTSPMDLLGIRHMQLVISCIEET
;
A
#
# COMPACT_ATOMS: atom_id res chain seq x y z
N MET A 1 5.43 -25.13 26.16
CA MET A 1 4.24 -24.57 26.85
C MET A 1 4.57 -23.45 27.86
N LYS A 2 5.14 -23.69 29.06
CA LYS A 2 5.37 -22.59 30.04
C LYS A 2 6.31 -21.48 29.52
N ASN A 3 7.44 -21.87 28.92
CA ASN A 3 8.42 -20.93 28.36
C ASN A 3 7.93 -20.15 27.12
N GLU A 4 7.01 -20.69 26.33
CA GLU A 4 6.45 -20.00 25.15
C GLU A 4 5.40 -18.96 25.55
N LEU A 5 4.63 -19.26 26.60
CA LEU A 5 3.64 -18.34 27.16
C LEU A 5 4.32 -17.13 27.85
N ASP A 6 5.40 -17.37 28.58
CA ASP A 6 6.17 -16.29 29.23
C ASP A 6 6.88 -15.38 28.20
N ASN A 7 7.36 -15.96 27.09
CA ASN A 7 7.98 -15.19 26.01
C ASN A 7 6.97 -14.34 25.23
N SER A 8 5.77 -14.87 24.94
CA SER A 8 4.71 -14.12 24.25
C SER A 8 4.15 -12.99 25.11
N LEU A 9 3.98 -13.22 26.42
CA LEU A 9 3.58 -12.17 27.37
C LEU A 9 4.59 -11.03 27.39
N ASN A 10 5.88 -11.35 27.42
CA ASN A 10 6.96 -10.36 27.40
C ASN A 10 6.98 -9.54 26.09
N LYS A 11 6.82 -10.19 24.92
CA LYS A 11 6.73 -9.51 23.62
C LYS A 11 5.53 -8.55 23.55
N SER A 12 4.35 -8.98 24.03
CA SER A 12 3.14 -8.15 24.03
C SER A 12 3.26 -6.90 24.91
N GLN A 13 3.88 -7.05 26.10
CA GLN A 13 4.12 -5.93 27.00
C GLN A 13 5.11 -4.91 26.44
N LYS A 14 6.16 -5.40 25.74
CA LYS A 14 7.11 -4.53 25.03
C LYS A 14 6.43 -3.74 23.92
N LEU A 15 5.64 -4.41 23.07
CA LEU A 15 4.87 -3.75 22.02
C LEU A 15 3.92 -2.69 22.60
N PHE A 16 3.18 -3.03 23.65
CA PHE A 16 2.26 -2.09 24.27
C PHE A 16 2.95 -0.86 24.86
N ARG A 17 4.12 -1.04 25.49
CA ARG A 17 4.96 0.08 25.96
C ARG A 17 5.45 0.92 24.78
N PHE A 18 5.94 0.28 23.73
CA PHE A 18 6.38 0.95 22.52
C PHE A 18 5.27 1.82 21.90
N LEU A 19 4.06 1.27 21.76
CA LEU A 19 2.90 2.00 21.23
C LEU A 19 2.56 3.22 22.10
N LYS A 20 2.59 3.08 23.43
CA LYS A 20 2.29 4.19 24.35
C LYS A 20 3.31 5.31 24.31
N THR A 21 4.58 4.98 24.09
CA THR A 21 5.67 5.96 24.05
C THR A 21 5.72 6.73 22.73
N ASN A 22 5.17 6.15 21.65
CA ASN A 22 5.18 6.74 20.31
C ASN A 22 3.80 7.28 19.91
N ARG A 23 3.58 8.58 20.07
CA ARG A 23 2.26 9.21 19.86
C ARG A 23 1.72 9.07 18.43
N SER A 24 2.59 9.14 17.42
CA SER A 24 2.24 8.94 16.01
C SER A 24 1.69 7.52 15.78
N ILE A 25 2.44 6.52 16.23
CA ILE A 25 2.09 5.09 16.09
C ILE A 25 0.86 4.74 16.93
N TRP A 26 0.72 5.36 18.11
CA TRP A 26 -0.44 5.19 18.96
C TRP A 26 -1.72 5.47 18.19
N GLY A 27 -1.80 6.61 17.49
CA GLY A 27 -2.96 6.95 16.66
C GLY A 27 -3.23 5.92 15.56
N VAL A 28 -2.18 5.52 14.83
CA VAL A 28 -2.26 4.53 13.75
C VAL A 28 -2.77 3.17 14.27
N ALA A 29 -2.34 2.75 15.46
CA ALA A 29 -2.70 1.47 16.09
C ALA A 29 -4.16 1.40 16.59
N HIS A 30 -4.90 2.52 16.65
CA HIS A 30 -6.33 2.46 16.99
C HIS A 30 -7.19 1.92 15.84
N ILE A 31 -6.63 1.82 14.64
CA ILE A 31 -7.29 1.20 13.50
C ILE A 31 -6.97 -0.30 13.53
N PRO A 32 -7.97 -1.21 13.66
CA PRO A 32 -7.73 -2.63 13.87
C PRO A 32 -6.82 -3.29 12.82
N VAL A 33 -6.99 -2.96 11.54
CA VAL A 33 -6.13 -3.49 10.49
C VAL A 33 -4.68 -3.04 10.67
N ASN A 34 -4.42 -1.78 11.04
CA ASN A 34 -3.07 -1.29 11.24
C ASN A 34 -2.42 -1.93 12.48
N LEU A 35 -3.19 -2.15 13.54
CA LEU A 35 -2.71 -2.89 14.72
C LEU A 35 -2.32 -4.33 14.34
N GLU A 36 -3.11 -5.00 13.50
CA GLU A 36 -2.78 -6.33 12.99
C GLU A 36 -1.46 -6.32 12.20
N LEU A 37 -1.23 -5.31 11.36
CA LEU A 37 0.03 -5.13 10.64
C LEU A 37 1.20 -4.91 11.61
N ILE A 38 1.05 -4.02 12.58
CA ILE A 38 2.07 -3.73 13.60
C ILE A 38 2.39 -5.01 14.38
N CYS A 39 1.39 -5.75 14.84
CA CYS A 39 1.58 -7.02 15.55
C CYS A 39 2.30 -8.06 14.68
N SER A 40 1.97 -8.13 13.38
CA SER A 40 2.60 -9.04 12.43
C SER A 40 4.08 -8.71 12.22
N LEU A 41 4.41 -7.43 12.07
CA LEU A 41 5.79 -6.97 11.91
C LEU A 41 6.59 -7.15 13.21
N TRP A 42 5.99 -6.81 14.36
CA TRP A 42 6.62 -6.96 15.68
C TRP A 42 6.99 -8.42 15.99
N SER A 43 6.15 -9.36 15.55
CA SER A 43 6.38 -10.79 15.77
C SER A 43 7.58 -11.33 14.99
N ASN A 44 7.94 -10.69 13.87
CA ASN A 44 8.98 -11.14 12.95
C ASN A 44 10.34 -10.43 13.15
N GLU A 45 10.49 -9.59 14.17
CA GLU A 45 11.74 -8.87 14.51
C GLU A 45 12.27 -7.89 13.43
N ASP A 46 11.53 -7.72 12.33
CA ASP A 46 11.78 -6.77 11.25
C ASP A 46 11.35 -5.33 11.60
N PHE A 47 10.67 -5.15 12.74
CA PHE A 47 10.21 -3.85 13.19
C PHE A 47 11.37 -3.09 13.84
N ILE A 48 12.01 -2.21 13.05
CA ILE A 48 13.01 -1.28 13.55
C ILE A 48 12.29 -0.35 14.53
N GLU A 49 12.82 -0.23 15.76
CA GLU A 49 12.39 0.76 16.75
C GLU A 49 12.70 2.18 16.24
N THR A 50 12.02 2.63 15.18
CA THR A 50 12.07 4.02 14.73
C THR A 50 11.06 4.83 15.53
N ASN A 51 11.47 6.02 15.97
CA ASN A 51 10.65 6.91 16.79
C ASN A 51 9.52 7.60 15.99
N GLU A 52 9.56 7.54 14.66
CA GLU A 52 8.64 8.26 13.76
C GLU A 52 8.12 7.31 12.67
N LEU A 53 7.12 6.50 13.01
CA LEU A 53 6.46 5.60 12.06
C LEU A 53 5.09 6.18 11.67
N THR A 54 5.05 6.70 10.45
CA THR A 54 3.86 7.19 9.75
C THR A 54 3.00 6.02 9.22
N ILE A 55 1.77 6.28 8.78
CA ILE A 55 0.98 5.19 8.19
C ILE A 55 1.59 4.74 6.86
N THR A 56 2.18 5.65 6.08
CA THR A 56 2.88 5.28 4.84
C THR A 56 4.04 4.35 5.12
N SER A 57 4.90 4.69 6.08
CA SER A 57 6.07 3.87 6.41
C SER A 57 5.66 2.48 6.91
N LEU A 58 4.57 2.37 7.69
CA LEU A 58 4.00 1.08 8.11
C LEU A 58 3.66 0.19 6.90
N TYR A 59 2.96 0.75 5.91
CA TYR A 59 2.58 -0.01 4.71
C TYR A 59 3.81 -0.31 3.84
N THR A 60 4.78 0.61 3.74
CA THR A 60 6.05 0.38 3.04
C THR A 60 6.81 -0.80 3.63
N VAL A 61 6.96 -0.87 4.96
CA VAL A 61 7.61 -1.99 5.65
C VAL A 61 6.81 -3.28 5.45
N MET A 62 5.49 -3.22 5.56
CA MET A 62 4.63 -4.39 5.34
C MET A 62 4.73 -4.95 3.92
N ILE A 63 4.75 -4.10 2.90
CA ILE A 63 4.90 -4.55 1.51
C ILE A 63 6.31 -5.11 1.26
N GLU A 64 7.35 -4.52 1.83
CA GLU A 64 8.71 -5.09 1.77
C GLU A 64 8.75 -6.49 2.39
N TRP A 65 8.15 -6.67 3.57
CA TRP A 65 8.03 -7.97 4.24
C TRP A 65 7.27 -8.99 3.38
N LEU A 66 6.15 -8.58 2.77
CA LEU A 66 5.38 -9.44 1.87
C LEU A 66 6.20 -9.85 0.64
N CYS A 67 6.97 -8.94 0.05
CA CYS A 67 7.88 -9.24 -1.04
C CYS A 67 8.97 -10.24 -0.63
N ARG A 68 9.60 -10.06 0.53
CA ARG A 68 10.60 -11.00 1.07
C ARG A 68 9.99 -12.39 1.27
N ARG A 69 8.80 -12.45 1.85
CA ARG A 69 8.04 -13.69 2.05
C ARG A 69 7.68 -14.38 0.73
N TYR A 70 7.20 -13.60 -0.24
CA TYR A 70 6.87 -14.08 -1.60
C TYR A 70 8.09 -14.68 -2.30
N LEU A 71 9.23 -13.97 -2.28
CA LEU A 71 10.47 -14.45 -2.88
C LEU A 71 11.02 -15.69 -2.16
N SER A 72 10.73 -15.85 -0.86
CA SER A 72 11.20 -16.98 -0.04
C SER A 72 10.46 -18.29 -0.31
N MET A 73 9.27 -18.26 -0.92
CA MET A 73 8.54 -19.48 -1.30
C MET A 73 9.34 -20.38 -2.26
N PRO A 74 10.06 -19.85 -3.27
CA PRO A 74 10.93 -20.66 -4.14
C PRO A 74 12.39 -20.85 -3.68
N ASN A 75 13.00 -20.01 -2.83
CA ASN A 75 14.43 -20.08 -2.50
C ASN A 75 14.74 -19.70 -1.03
N LYS A 76 15.56 -20.51 -0.33
CA LYS A 76 15.87 -20.34 1.11
C LYS A 76 16.88 -19.22 1.45
N ASN A 77 17.52 -18.58 0.47
CA ASN A 77 18.69 -17.72 0.70
C ASN A 77 18.42 -16.21 0.47
N ILE A 78 17.39 -15.67 1.13
CA ILE A 78 16.81 -14.34 0.81
C ILE A 78 17.02 -13.30 1.91
N GLN A 79 17.41 -13.73 3.11
CA GLN A 79 17.67 -12.84 4.23
C GLN A 79 18.77 -11.80 3.94
N ASN A 80 19.67 -12.09 2.98
CA ASN A 80 20.76 -11.18 2.61
C ASN A 80 20.41 -10.18 1.48
N LEU A 81 19.18 -10.19 0.94
CA LEU A 81 18.82 -9.21 -0.10
C LEU A 81 18.62 -7.82 0.51
N SER A 82 19.26 -6.84 -0.11
CA SER A 82 18.99 -5.42 0.16
C SER A 82 17.55 -5.06 -0.22
N LYS A 83 17.01 -3.98 0.38
CA LYS A 83 15.69 -3.43 0.05
C LYS A 83 15.54 -3.14 -1.45
N HIS A 84 16.60 -2.62 -2.08
CA HIS A 84 16.63 -2.37 -3.51
C HIS A 84 16.50 -3.67 -4.33
N GLU A 85 17.23 -4.72 -3.97
CA GLU A 85 17.14 -6.01 -4.68
C GLU A 85 15.77 -6.67 -4.55
N VAL A 86 15.16 -6.62 -3.36
CA VAL A 86 13.79 -7.11 -3.14
C VAL A 86 12.81 -6.38 -4.05
N ASN A 87 12.88 -5.05 -4.09
CA ASN A 87 12.04 -4.23 -4.96
C ASN A 87 12.25 -4.53 -6.45
N GLN A 88 13.50 -4.74 -6.89
CA GLN A 88 13.78 -5.09 -8.29
C GLN A 88 13.20 -6.46 -8.66
N ARG A 89 13.32 -7.46 -7.77
CA ARG A 89 12.80 -8.82 -8.03
C ARG A 89 11.28 -8.89 -8.03
N CYS A 90 10.61 -8.11 -7.17
CA CYS A 90 9.15 -8.01 -7.13
C CYS A 90 8.57 -6.92 -8.03
N LYS A 91 9.39 -6.27 -8.88
CA LYS A 91 9.00 -5.08 -9.63
C LYS A 91 7.74 -5.30 -10.48
N LYS A 92 7.61 -6.46 -11.12
CA LYS A 92 6.48 -6.78 -11.99
C LYS A 92 5.21 -7.05 -11.20
N GLU A 93 5.31 -7.80 -10.10
CA GLU A 93 4.20 -8.07 -9.20
C GLU A 93 3.67 -6.77 -8.58
N LEU A 94 4.57 -5.89 -8.14
CA LEU A 94 4.20 -4.60 -7.58
C LEU A 94 3.57 -3.70 -8.63
N ALA A 95 4.14 -3.61 -9.84
CA ALA A 95 3.54 -2.82 -10.93
C ALA A 95 2.12 -3.30 -11.28
N PHE A 96 1.90 -4.61 -11.31
CA PHE A 96 0.58 -5.21 -11.47
C PHE A 96 -0.39 -4.79 -10.37
N LEU A 97 -0.01 -4.92 -9.10
CA LEU A 97 -0.88 -4.53 -7.98
C LEU A 97 -1.20 -3.04 -7.96
N GLU A 98 -0.21 -2.20 -8.27
CA GLU A 98 -0.35 -0.75 -8.35
C GLU A 98 -1.32 -0.32 -9.46
N ASN A 99 -1.14 -0.84 -10.67
CA ASN A 99 -2.01 -0.53 -11.81
C ASN A 99 -3.45 -1.07 -11.58
N LEU A 100 -3.57 -2.28 -11.03
CA LEU A 100 -4.86 -2.86 -10.65
C LEU A 100 -5.58 -2.02 -9.58
N ALA A 101 -4.86 -1.61 -8.54
CA ALA A 101 -5.39 -0.79 -7.47
C ALA A 101 -5.85 0.58 -7.97
N PHE A 102 -5.02 1.26 -8.78
CA PHE A 102 -5.37 2.57 -9.32
C PHE A 102 -6.60 2.51 -10.22
N ASN A 103 -6.71 1.53 -11.12
CA ASN A 103 -7.92 1.37 -11.94
C ASN A 103 -9.16 1.10 -11.09
N GLY A 104 -9.05 0.28 -10.04
CA GLY A 104 -10.14 0.06 -9.08
C GLY A 104 -10.55 1.36 -8.37
N MET A 105 -9.58 2.15 -7.88
CA MET A 105 -9.86 3.45 -7.26
C MET A 105 -10.46 4.44 -8.26
N LYS A 106 -9.93 4.52 -9.48
CA LYS A 106 -10.43 5.40 -10.55
C LYS A 106 -11.89 5.09 -10.94
N SER A 107 -12.26 3.82 -10.91
CA SER A 107 -13.65 3.36 -11.14
C SER A 107 -14.51 3.34 -9.88
N ASN A 108 -13.98 3.75 -8.73
CA ASN A 108 -14.62 3.67 -7.41
C ASN A 108 -15.15 2.26 -7.07
N THR A 109 -14.37 1.22 -7.36
CA THR A 109 -14.70 -0.18 -7.09
C THR A 109 -13.72 -0.83 -6.13
N ILE A 110 -14.26 -1.61 -5.20
CA ILE A 110 -13.49 -2.50 -4.30
C ILE A 110 -13.38 -3.91 -4.91
N ILE A 111 -14.45 -4.35 -5.60
CA ILE A 111 -14.48 -5.63 -6.31
C ILE A 111 -13.85 -5.44 -7.70
N LEU A 112 -12.76 -6.15 -7.92
CA LEU A 112 -11.96 -6.13 -9.13
C LEU A 112 -12.43 -7.27 -10.04
N ARG A 113 -13.12 -6.89 -11.12
CA ARG A 113 -13.70 -7.86 -12.06
C ARG A 113 -12.62 -8.54 -12.92
N PRO A 114 -12.85 -9.78 -13.40
CA PRO A 114 -11.93 -10.50 -14.29
C PRO A 114 -11.47 -9.69 -15.50
N ASN A 115 -12.35 -8.87 -16.07
CA ASN A 115 -12.00 -8.03 -17.24
C ASN A 115 -10.92 -7.01 -16.91
N LEU A 116 -10.98 -6.39 -15.72
CA LEU A 116 -9.96 -5.47 -15.27
C LEU A 116 -8.66 -6.21 -14.97
N LEU A 117 -8.75 -7.36 -14.29
CA LEU A 117 -7.59 -8.19 -13.97
C LEU A 117 -6.80 -8.57 -15.24
N ARG A 118 -7.50 -9.11 -16.25
CA ARG A 118 -6.89 -9.50 -17.54
C ARG A 118 -6.31 -8.32 -18.30
N LYS A 119 -6.99 -7.16 -18.28
CA LYS A 119 -6.49 -5.93 -18.88
C LYS A 119 -5.13 -5.54 -18.27
N VAL A 120 -5.05 -5.49 -16.94
CA VAL A 120 -3.82 -5.09 -16.23
C VAL A 120 -2.70 -6.13 -16.42
N LEU A 121 -3.01 -7.44 -16.38
CA LEU A 121 -2.01 -8.49 -16.67
C LEU A 121 -1.37 -8.29 -18.06
N ASN A 122 -2.17 -7.92 -19.06
CA ASN A 122 -1.69 -7.66 -20.41
C ASN A 122 -0.86 -6.36 -20.50
N GLU A 123 -1.32 -5.28 -19.88
CA GLU A 123 -0.62 -3.99 -19.86
C GLU A 123 0.76 -4.09 -19.21
N GLU A 124 0.85 -4.79 -18.07
CA GLU A 124 2.10 -4.99 -17.31
C GLU A 124 2.97 -6.14 -17.85
N LYS A 125 2.51 -6.83 -18.91
CA LYS A 125 3.20 -7.99 -19.51
C LYS A 125 3.54 -9.07 -18.47
N VAL A 126 2.63 -9.29 -17.53
CA VAL A 126 2.76 -10.31 -16.48
C VAL A 126 2.12 -11.60 -16.97
N SER A 127 2.96 -12.58 -17.28
CA SER A 127 2.49 -13.94 -17.59
C SER A 127 2.37 -14.73 -16.29
N LEU A 128 1.20 -15.34 -16.07
CA LEU A 128 0.98 -16.26 -14.94
C LEU A 128 1.84 -17.51 -15.02
N HIS A 129 2.39 -17.86 -16.19
CA HIS A 129 3.39 -18.91 -16.28
C HIS A 129 4.71 -18.51 -15.61
N ASN A 130 5.15 -17.25 -15.82
CA ASN A 130 6.41 -16.75 -15.29
C ASN A 130 6.27 -16.19 -13.87
N HIS A 131 5.05 -15.79 -13.50
CA HIS A 131 4.70 -15.25 -12.19
C HIS A 131 3.45 -15.98 -11.63
N PRO A 132 3.55 -17.31 -11.38
CA PRO A 132 2.40 -18.15 -11.00
C PRO A 132 1.74 -17.74 -9.68
N HIS A 133 2.46 -16.97 -8.87
CA HIS A 133 2.02 -16.56 -7.55
C HIS A 133 1.71 -15.06 -7.44
N VAL A 134 1.66 -14.31 -8.55
CA VAL A 134 1.36 -12.86 -8.51
C VAL A 134 0.03 -12.56 -7.81
N LEU A 135 -0.98 -13.42 -7.99
CA LEU A 135 -2.27 -13.31 -7.31
C LEU A 135 -2.22 -13.73 -5.83
N ASN A 136 -1.17 -14.46 -5.43
CA ASN A 136 -0.96 -15.04 -4.11
C ASN A 136 0.13 -14.30 -3.30
N MET A 137 0.46 -13.05 -3.64
CA MET A 137 1.40 -12.21 -2.89
C MET A 137 0.91 -11.92 -1.44
N GLY A 138 -0.35 -12.26 -1.12
CA GLY A 138 -0.92 -12.18 0.22
C GLY A 138 -1.74 -10.91 0.49
N VAL A 139 -1.91 -10.06 -0.52
CA VAL A 139 -2.71 -8.83 -0.44
C VAL A 139 -3.97 -8.87 -1.30
N LEU A 140 -4.08 -9.86 -2.20
CA LEU A 140 -5.27 -10.13 -3.00
C LEU A 140 -5.94 -11.41 -2.52
N LYS A 141 -7.27 -11.40 -2.51
CA LYS A 141 -8.12 -12.57 -2.32
C LYS A 141 -9.10 -12.65 -3.47
N SER A 142 -9.46 -13.86 -3.86
CA SER A 142 -10.57 -14.10 -4.77
C SER A 142 -11.80 -14.59 -4.00
N PHE A 143 -12.96 -14.44 -4.61
CA PHE A 143 -14.17 -15.13 -4.17
C PHE A 143 -14.95 -15.61 -5.38
N THR A 144 -15.54 -16.79 -5.25
CA THR A 144 -16.47 -17.33 -6.23
C THR A 144 -17.88 -16.88 -5.87
N LYS A 145 -18.67 -16.50 -6.87
CA LYS A 145 -20.12 -16.46 -6.70
C LYS A 145 -20.58 -17.92 -6.59
N GLN A 146 -21.36 -18.23 -5.55
CA GLN A 146 -21.81 -19.58 -5.19
C GLN A 146 -22.02 -20.50 -6.40
N GLY A 147 -21.37 -21.68 -6.40
CA GLY A 147 -21.77 -22.81 -7.25
C GLY A 147 -20.68 -23.58 -7.98
N PHE A 148 -19.46 -23.05 -8.15
CA PHE A 148 -18.41 -23.76 -8.91
C PHE A 148 -17.00 -23.49 -8.36
N ASP A 149 -16.46 -24.45 -7.61
CA ASP A 149 -15.08 -24.44 -7.09
C ASP A 149 -14.04 -24.83 -8.16
N THR A 150 -14.46 -24.88 -9.42
CA THR A 150 -13.65 -25.28 -10.59
C THR A 150 -13.20 -24.10 -11.46
N GLN A 151 -13.54 -22.86 -11.09
CA GLN A 151 -13.15 -21.68 -11.86
C GLN A 151 -11.65 -21.43 -11.79
N ILE A 152 -11.04 -21.14 -12.95
CA ILE A 152 -9.66 -20.66 -13.05
C ILE A 152 -9.56 -19.35 -12.27
N GLU A 153 -8.47 -19.17 -11.52
CA GLU A 153 -8.32 -18.04 -10.60
C GLU A 153 -8.56 -16.68 -11.29
N THR A 154 -8.09 -16.53 -12.53
CA THR A 154 -8.26 -15.29 -13.33
C THR A 154 -9.70 -14.93 -13.67
N ASP A 155 -10.63 -15.88 -13.59
CA ASP A 155 -12.04 -15.69 -13.92
C ASP A 155 -12.88 -15.33 -12.67
N LYS A 156 -12.26 -15.32 -11.49
CA LYS A 156 -12.90 -14.94 -10.24
C LYS A 156 -12.89 -13.43 -10.03
N ASP A 157 -13.86 -12.96 -9.26
CA ASP A 157 -13.82 -11.60 -8.72
C ASP A 157 -12.71 -11.55 -7.64
N HIS A 158 -11.92 -10.48 -7.65
CA HIS A 158 -10.84 -10.26 -6.69
C HIS A 158 -11.10 -9.02 -5.84
N TYR A 159 -10.44 -8.95 -4.70
CA TYR A 159 -10.41 -7.77 -3.84
C TYR A 159 -9.11 -7.75 -3.03
N PHE A 160 -8.68 -6.55 -2.64
CA PHE A 160 -7.59 -6.43 -1.69
C PHE A 160 -8.06 -6.87 -0.31
N VAL A 161 -7.19 -7.51 0.47
CA VAL A 161 -7.50 -8.00 1.83
C VAL A 161 -8.05 -6.91 2.75
N HIS A 162 -7.69 -5.66 2.49
CA HIS A 162 -8.30 -4.47 3.06
C HIS A 162 -8.21 -3.30 2.07
N LEU A 163 -9.16 -2.37 2.15
CA LEU A 163 -9.23 -1.21 1.25
C LEU A 163 -7.96 -0.34 1.30
N SER A 164 -7.36 -0.19 2.48
CA SER A 164 -6.12 0.59 2.64
C SER A 164 -4.94 0.05 1.81
N PHE A 165 -4.88 -1.27 1.55
CA PHE A 165 -3.88 -1.80 0.62
C PHE A 165 -4.14 -1.32 -0.81
N GLN A 166 -5.40 -1.33 -1.24
CA GLN A 166 -5.78 -0.77 -2.53
C GLN A 166 -5.42 0.72 -2.61
N GLU A 167 -5.67 1.48 -1.55
CA GLU A 167 -5.37 2.91 -1.49
C GLU A 167 -3.84 3.17 -1.52
N TYR A 168 -3.07 2.38 -0.81
CA TYR A 168 -1.59 2.45 -0.81
C TYR A 168 -0.99 2.11 -2.18
N PHE A 169 -1.43 1.02 -2.81
CA PHE A 169 -0.96 0.64 -4.14
C PHE A 169 -1.38 1.66 -5.21
N ALA A 170 -2.58 2.24 -5.09
CA ALA A 170 -3.00 3.33 -5.97
C ALA A 170 -2.13 4.59 -5.80
N ALA A 171 -1.73 4.93 -4.57
CA ALA A 171 -0.81 6.04 -4.31
C ALA A 171 0.57 5.79 -4.93
N ARG A 172 1.10 4.56 -4.83
CA ARG A 172 2.35 4.17 -5.49
C ARG A 172 2.30 4.29 -7.01
N TYR A 173 1.17 3.90 -7.62
CA TYR A 173 0.94 4.11 -9.06
C TYR A 173 1.01 5.60 -9.41
N LEU A 174 0.33 6.44 -8.64
CA LEU A 174 0.31 7.89 -8.85
C LEU A 174 1.72 8.50 -8.73
N ILE A 175 2.54 8.08 -7.75
CA ILE A 175 3.94 8.51 -7.66
C ILE A 175 4.72 8.22 -8.94
N LYS A 176 4.61 7.00 -9.48
CA LYS A 176 5.29 6.62 -10.72
C LYS A 176 4.81 7.48 -11.90
N ALA A 177 3.50 7.69 -12.01
CA ALA A 177 2.92 8.55 -13.03
C ALA A 177 3.37 10.02 -12.90
N LEU A 178 3.60 10.53 -11.69
CA LEU A 178 4.14 11.88 -11.48
C LEU A 178 5.63 11.98 -11.85
N LYS A 179 6.42 10.93 -11.61
CA LYS A 179 7.86 10.84 -11.96
C LYS A 179 8.12 10.85 -13.46
N GLU A 180 7.30 10.14 -14.23
CA GLU A 180 7.50 9.90 -15.67
C GLU A 180 7.19 11.14 -16.55
N SER A 181 6.85 12.27 -15.93
CA SER A 181 6.64 13.62 -16.51
C SER A 181 5.42 13.80 -17.44
N SER A 182 4.64 14.86 -17.15
CA SER A 182 3.62 15.63 -17.93
C SER A 182 2.60 14.96 -18.88
N THR A 183 2.71 13.67 -19.19
CA THR A 183 1.88 12.96 -20.18
C THR A 183 0.65 12.29 -19.54
N HIS A 184 0.72 12.05 -18.24
CA HIS A 184 -0.32 11.42 -17.42
C HIS A 184 -1.41 12.42 -16.99
N LYS A 185 -2.05 13.03 -18.01
CA LYS A 185 -3.13 14.00 -17.83
C LYS A 185 -4.29 13.43 -17.02
N GLU A 186 -4.54 12.13 -17.10
CA GLU A 186 -5.66 11.48 -16.42
C GLU A 186 -5.41 11.33 -14.92
N GLU A 187 -4.19 11.00 -14.51
CA GLU A 187 -3.75 10.89 -13.12
C GLU A 187 -3.73 12.26 -12.44
N ILE A 188 -3.23 13.28 -13.14
CA ILE A 188 -3.28 14.67 -12.67
C ILE A 188 -4.73 15.14 -12.49
N LYS A 189 -5.60 14.87 -13.49
CA LYS A 189 -7.03 15.19 -13.38
C LYS A 189 -7.70 14.43 -12.24
N PHE A 190 -7.33 13.18 -12.01
CA PHE A 190 -7.84 12.39 -10.89
C PHE A 190 -7.47 13.05 -9.56
N ILE A 191 -6.20 13.43 -9.35
CA ILE A 191 -5.78 14.13 -8.14
C ILE A 191 -6.55 15.44 -7.97
N GLN A 192 -6.62 16.27 -9.02
CA GLN A 192 -7.31 17.57 -8.96
C GLN A 192 -8.80 17.44 -8.66
N ARG A 193 -9.46 16.43 -9.22
CA ARG A 193 -10.89 16.19 -9.04
C ARG A 193 -11.21 15.60 -7.67
N GLU A 194 -10.38 14.67 -7.19
CA GLU A 194 -10.70 13.84 -6.04
C GLU A 194 -10.03 14.28 -4.74
N LYS A 195 -9.10 15.25 -4.74
CA LYS A 195 -8.32 15.64 -3.54
C LYS A 195 -9.14 16.01 -2.30
N TYR A 196 -10.38 16.49 -2.45
CA TYR A 196 -11.26 16.79 -1.31
C TYR A 196 -12.32 15.72 -1.04
N ASN A 197 -12.35 14.67 -1.86
CA ASN A 197 -13.25 13.56 -1.69
C ASN A 197 -12.70 12.61 -0.61
N GLN A 198 -13.43 12.50 0.51
CA GLN A 198 -13.04 11.70 1.67
C GLN A 198 -12.79 10.23 1.31
N ARG A 199 -13.39 9.72 0.23
CA ARG A 199 -13.17 8.36 -0.29
C ARG A 199 -11.70 8.07 -0.64
N TYR A 200 -10.94 9.10 -0.99
CA TYR A 200 -9.56 9.01 -1.45
C TYR A 200 -8.59 9.70 -0.48
N ALA A 201 -9.05 10.14 0.69
CA ALA A 201 -8.21 10.84 1.66
C ALA A 201 -6.94 10.04 1.98
N LEU A 202 -7.08 8.73 2.22
CA LEU A 202 -5.94 7.87 2.54
C LEU A 202 -5.00 7.67 1.34
N VAL A 203 -5.51 7.69 0.10
CA VAL A 203 -4.64 7.68 -1.11
C VAL A 203 -3.72 8.90 -1.10
N PHE A 204 -4.24 10.08 -0.78
CA PHE A 204 -3.45 11.31 -0.77
C PHE A 204 -2.51 11.40 0.44
N THR A 205 -2.90 10.87 1.59
CA THR A 205 -2.00 10.67 2.75
C THR A 205 -0.81 9.80 2.34
N PHE A 206 -1.06 8.63 1.75
CA PHE A 206 0.02 7.76 1.25
C PHE A 206 0.85 8.42 0.15
N LEU A 207 0.21 9.17 -0.76
CA LEU A 207 0.90 9.90 -1.82
C LEU A 207 1.87 10.95 -1.25
N SER A 208 1.52 11.59 -0.14
CA SER A 208 2.40 12.55 0.57
C SER A 208 3.63 11.84 1.14
N GLY A 209 3.43 10.78 1.95
CA GLY A 209 4.53 10.06 2.57
C GLY A 209 5.48 9.44 1.54
N LEU A 210 4.94 8.84 0.47
CA LEU A 210 5.74 8.26 -0.61
C LEU A 210 6.48 9.32 -1.44
N SER A 211 5.95 10.54 -1.51
CA SER A 211 6.65 11.66 -2.16
C SER A 211 7.86 12.13 -1.38
N ASN A 212 7.85 11.96 -0.05
CA ASN A 212 8.94 12.35 0.85
C ASN A 212 10.08 11.31 0.87
N GLU A 213 9.75 10.02 0.68
CA GLU A 213 10.73 8.93 0.56
C GLU A 213 11.54 8.96 -0.76
N ASP A 214 11.17 9.81 -1.72
CA ASP A 214 11.88 9.93 -2.99
C ASP A 214 13.10 10.87 -2.86
N ASP A 215 14.29 10.39 -3.22
CA ASP A 215 15.53 11.18 -3.20
C ASP A 215 15.47 12.43 -4.10
N THR A 216 14.47 12.52 -4.98
CA THR A 216 14.26 13.69 -5.86
C THR A 216 13.18 14.63 -5.33
N THR A 217 13.56 15.88 -5.03
CA THR A 217 12.63 16.96 -4.61
C THR A 217 11.55 17.29 -5.67
N ILE A 218 11.66 16.73 -6.87
CA ILE A 218 10.75 16.97 -8.00
C ILE A 218 9.35 16.43 -7.70
N CYS A 219 9.22 15.20 -7.21
CA CYS A 219 7.92 14.59 -6.94
C CYS A 219 7.16 15.30 -5.84
N LEU A 220 7.86 15.59 -4.74
CA LEU A 220 7.33 16.36 -3.62
C LEU A 220 6.80 17.72 -4.07
N ASN A 221 7.56 18.44 -4.91
CA ASN A 221 7.13 19.73 -5.46
C ASN A 221 5.91 19.62 -6.36
N ILE A 222 5.85 18.60 -7.24
CA ILE A 222 4.70 18.36 -8.11
C ILE A 222 3.47 18.03 -7.27
N PHE A 223 3.61 17.17 -6.27
CA PHE A 223 2.54 16.79 -5.35
C PHE A 223 1.97 18.02 -4.64
N TRP A 224 2.80 18.80 -3.93
CA TRP A 224 2.34 19.99 -3.22
C TRP A 224 1.72 21.02 -4.16
N ARG A 225 2.26 21.19 -5.37
CA ARG A 225 1.62 22.03 -6.39
C ARG A 225 0.21 21.55 -6.72
N LEU A 226 -0.02 20.24 -6.91
CA LEU A 226 -1.36 19.70 -7.23
C LEU A 226 -2.35 19.84 -6.05
N ILE A 227 -1.86 19.64 -4.82
CA ILE A 227 -2.66 19.77 -3.60
C ILE A 227 -3.08 21.22 -3.35
N LEU A 228 -2.14 22.17 -3.49
CA LEU A 228 -2.34 23.58 -3.14
C LEU A 228 -3.01 24.42 -4.25
N THR A 229 -2.94 23.99 -5.51
CA THR A 229 -3.57 24.73 -6.63
C THR A 229 -5.07 24.48 -6.75
N SER A 230 -5.77 25.22 -7.61
CA SER A 230 -7.19 24.97 -7.91
C SER A 230 -7.45 23.53 -8.39
N PRO A 231 -8.65 22.96 -8.14
CA PRO A 231 -9.80 23.59 -7.48
C PRO A 231 -9.60 23.77 -5.97
N MET A 232 -10.20 24.83 -5.41
CA MET A 232 -10.21 25.09 -3.97
C MET A 232 -11.48 24.49 -3.35
N ASP A 233 -11.37 24.02 -2.11
CA ASP A 233 -12.54 23.62 -1.32
C ASP A 233 -13.39 24.86 -1.01
N LEU A 234 -14.70 24.80 -1.23
CA LEU A 234 -15.60 25.96 -1.09
C LEU A 234 -15.59 26.56 0.33
N LEU A 235 -15.45 25.69 1.33
CA LEU A 235 -15.40 26.07 2.76
C LEU A 235 -13.98 26.05 3.33
N GLY A 236 -12.97 25.59 2.57
CA GLY A 236 -11.58 25.43 3.01
C GLY A 236 -11.31 24.33 4.05
N ILE A 237 -12.32 23.78 4.72
CA ILE A 237 -12.16 22.78 5.79
C ILE A 237 -11.54 21.49 5.26
N ARG A 238 -12.01 20.97 4.11
CA ARG A 238 -11.44 19.75 3.52
C ARG A 238 -10.02 19.96 3.04
N HIS A 239 -9.72 21.17 2.58
CA HIS A 239 -8.36 21.55 2.22
C HIS A 239 -7.42 21.53 3.42
N MET A 240 -7.81 22.14 4.54
CA MET A 240 -7.01 22.10 5.77
C MET A 240 -6.81 20.67 6.28
N GLN A 241 -7.86 19.85 6.30
CA GLN A 241 -7.77 18.44 6.71
C GLN A 241 -6.78 17.66 5.84
N LEU A 242 -6.87 17.82 4.51
CA LEU A 242 -5.94 17.18 3.59
C LEU A 242 -4.50 17.61 3.85
N VAL A 243 -4.25 18.92 3.96
CA VAL A 243 -2.89 19.45 4.17
C VAL A 243 -2.30 18.97 5.49
N ILE A 244 -3.09 18.97 6.58
CA ILE A 244 -2.65 18.46 7.88
C ILE A 244 -2.26 16.97 7.78
N SER A 245 -3.15 16.14 7.23
CA SER A 245 -2.87 14.70 7.04
C SER A 245 -1.65 14.43 6.16
N CYS A 246 -1.37 15.30 5.18
CA CYS A 246 -0.19 15.18 4.33
C CYS A 246 1.11 15.58 5.07
N ILE A 247 1.06 16.60 5.93
CA ILE A 247 2.20 17.04 6.76
C ILE A 247 2.54 16.00 7.84
N GLU A 248 1.55 15.30 8.40
CA GLU A 248 1.79 14.22 9.36
C GLU A 248 2.59 13.04 8.78
N GLU A 249 2.71 12.97 7.46
CA GLU A 249 3.46 11.93 6.74
C GLU A 249 4.85 12.37 6.26
N THR A 250 5.22 13.65 6.42
CA THR A 250 6.51 14.23 5.97
C THR A 250 7.44 14.48 7.14
#